data_AF-A0A0C3DVN4-F1
#
_entry.id   AF-A0A0C3DVN4-F1
#
_cell.length_a   1.000
_cell.length_b   1.000
_cell.length_c   1.000
_cell.angle_alpha   90.00
_cell.angle_beta   90.00
_cell.angle_gamma   90.00
#
_symmetry.space_group_name_H-M   'P 1'
#
loop_
_entity.id
_entity.type
_entity.pdbx_description
1 polymer ?
#
loop_
_entity_poly.entity_id
_entity_poly.type
_entity_poly.pdbx_seq_one_letter_code
_entity_poly.pdbx_strand_id
1 'polypeptide(L)'
;MGGSSKTTGGSETPNRDAALEELVKSAVVKAVEPVTTGLGELQHRLDPIEAYLAENTIAKHETMLQDRLKPIDDRLSNTQTDILGRIDQRTNPLNNNLNALQNQVLDVDKHVDRLSQSIQSTHDDVRAVGSVQTRLAAETLVRTSQLFNAGCGLGLSRKFEIVPFVGHDAVDWPDTFNLPPLHDVHAINSLNDHQLQLYLEGYNIKHESLDRAGKLHRLKTYIGCLDDGSVSTIPTVMIMLLLAVTLLVLFPDMVFF
;
A
#
# COMPACT_ATOMS: atom_id res chain seq x y z
N MET A 1 95.17 125.33 -66.85
CA MET A 1 96.25 124.78 -65.99
C MET A 1 95.56 123.77 -65.08
N GLY A 2 95.67 122.45 -65.25
CA GLY A 2 96.84 121.65 -65.59
C GLY A 2 97.28 120.95 -64.30
N GLY A 3 97.07 119.64 -64.19
CA GLY A 3 97.52 118.87 -63.03
C GLY A 3 96.89 117.48 -62.92
N SER A 4 97.44 116.53 -63.68
CA SER A 4 97.18 115.10 -63.58
C SER A 4 98.05 114.47 -62.49
N SER A 5 97.54 113.51 -61.72
CA SER A 5 98.36 112.42 -61.17
C SER A 5 97.53 111.19 -60.87
N LYS A 6 98.16 110.03 -61.10
CA LYS A 6 97.64 108.68 -61.29
C LYS A 6 98.40 107.76 -60.34
N THR A 7 97.71 106.85 -59.64
CA THR A 7 98.23 105.54 -59.13
C THR A 7 97.08 104.80 -58.43
N THR A 8 96.49 103.73 -58.98
CA THR A 8 96.83 102.29 -58.84
C THR A 8 96.72 101.69 -57.44
N GLY A 9 95.90 100.64 -57.30
CA GLY A 9 95.95 99.71 -56.15
C GLY A 9 94.65 98.93 -55.97
N GLY A 10 94.58 97.72 -56.54
CA GLY A 10 93.49 96.77 -56.28
C GLY A 10 93.69 95.99 -54.99
N SER A 11 92.62 95.40 -54.47
CA SER A 11 92.64 94.06 -53.82
C SER A 11 91.21 93.59 -53.48
N GLU A 12 90.96 92.38 -53.93
CA GLU A 12 90.00 91.36 -53.51
C GLU A 12 89.38 91.52 -52.11
N THR A 13 88.05 91.49 -52.03
CA THR A 13 87.35 90.76 -50.96
C THR A 13 86.06 90.08 -51.45
N PRO A 14 86.16 88.93 -52.13
CA PRO A 14 85.09 87.91 -52.17
C PRO A 14 85.15 86.96 -50.96
N ASN A 15 86.22 86.99 -50.15
CA ASN A 15 86.53 85.97 -49.15
C ASN A 15 85.97 86.25 -47.74
N ARG A 16 85.59 87.49 -47.42
CA ARG A 16 85.01 87.83 -46.11
C ARG A 16 83.53 87.47 -46.00
N ASP A 17 82.76 87.66 -47.07
CA ASP A 17 81.35 87.30 -47.11
C ASP A 17 81.17 85.79 -47.11
N ALA A 18 82.03 85.05 -47.82
CA ALA A 18 82.06 83.58 -47.77
C ALA A 18 82.38 83.04 -46.36
N ALA A 19 83.34 83.66 -45.66
CA ALA A 19 83.68 83.29 -44.27
C ALA A 19 82.56 83.64 -43.28
N LEU A 20 81.88 84.79 -43.44
CA LEU A 20 80.71 85.16 -42.65
C LEU A 20 79.52 84.22 -42.92
N GLU A 21 79.29 83.85 -44.18
CA GLU A 21 78.24 82.90 -44.56
C GLU A 21 78.49 81.50 -43.99
N GLU A 22 79.75 81.04 -43.99
CA GLU A 22 80.14 79.77 -43.37
C GLU A 22 79.98 79.80 -41.85
N LEU A 23 80.34 80.92 -41.21
CA LEU A 23 80.24 81.09 -39.76
C LEU A 23 78.77 81.20 -39.30
N VAL A 24 77.93 81.87 -40.08
CA VAL A 24 76.46 81.89 -39.88
C VAL A 24 75.87 80.50 -40.11
N LYS A 25 76.23 79.80 -41.19
CA LYS A 25 75.80 78.40 -41.40
C LYS A 25 76.23 77.49 -40.26
N SER A 26 77.47 77.60 -39.79
CA SER A 26 77.99 76.80 -38.68
C SER A 26 77.26 77.10 -37.37
N ALA A 27 77.01 78.38 -37.06
CA ALA A 27 76.26 78.79 -35.88
C ALA A 27 74.80 78.32 -35.94
N VAL A 28 74.17 78.41 -37.11
CA VAL A 28 72.80 77.90 -37.36
C VAL A 28 72.77 76.38 -37.22
N VAL A 29 73.73 75.65 -37.81
CA VAL A 29 73.82 74.18 -37.67
C VAL A 29 74.00 73.78 -36.19
N LYS A 30 74.92 74.43 -35.46
CA LYS A 30 75.12 74.19 -34.02
C LYS A 30 73.89 74.49 -33.18
N ALA A 31 73.07 75.46 -33.57
CA ALA A 31 71.85 75.80 -32.87
C ALA A 31 70.66 74.88 -33.24
N VAL A 32 70.60 74.42 -34.48
CA VAL A 32 69.48 73.63 -35.03
C VAL A 32 69.63 72.13 -34.72
N GLU A 33 70.85 71.60 -34.71
CA GLU A 33 71.11 70.18 -34.41
C GLU A 33 70.48 69.71 -33.09
N PRO A 34 70.71 70.36 -31.91
CA PRO A 34 70.10 69.93 -30.66
C PRO A 34 68.57 70.05 -30.66
N VAL A 35 68.01 71.03 -31.39
CA VAL A 35 66.55 71.18 -31.57
C VAL A 35 65.99 70.03 -32.41
N THR A 36 66.68 69.66 -33.48
CA THR A 36 66.29 68.57 -34.38
C THR A 36 66.34 67.23 -33.65
N THR A 37 67.39 66.98 -32.88
CA THR A 37 67.51 65.78 -32.02
C THR A 37 66.42 65.76 -30.95
N GLY A 38 66.16 66.88 -30.27
CA GLY A 38 65.12 66.99 -29.25
C GLY A 38 63.70 66.74 -29.80
N LEU A 39 63.41 67.20 -31.02
CA LEU A 39 62.16 66.90 -31.73
C LEU A 39 62.03 65.42 -32.09
N GLY A 40 63.11 64.79 -32.56
CA GLY A 40 63.14 63.36 -32.84
C GLY A 40 62.88 62.51 -31.59
N GLU A 41 63.45 62.90 -30.45
CA GLU A 41 63.26 62.20 -29.19
C GLU A 41 61.86 62.43 -28.59
N LEU A 42 61.28 63.63 -28.78
CA LEU A 42 59.88 63.89 -28.44
C LEU A 42 58.92 63.05 -29.28
N GLN A 43 59.15 62.93 -30.59
CA GLN A 43 58.37 62.07 -31.48
C GLN A 43 58.45 60.61 -31.01
N HIS A 44 59.66 60.12 -30.73
CA HIS A 44 59.85 58.75 -30.28
C HIS A 44 59.17 58.44 -28.93
N ARG A 45 58.99 59.46 -28.08
CA ARG A 45 58.23 59.34 -26.82
C ARG A 45 56.71 59.47 -27.01
N LEU A 46 56.26 60.16 -28.04
CA LEU A 46 54.83 60.33 -28.37
C LEU A 46 54.24 59.07 -29.01
N ASP A 47 54.95 58.42 -29.92
CA ASP A 47 54.49 57.21 -30.62
C ASP A 47 53.98 56.10 -29.65
N PRO A 48 54.69 55.71 -28.58
CA PRO A 48 54.20 54.70 -27.64
C PRO A 48 53.04 55.19 -26.77
N ILE A 49 52.94 56.51 -26.50
CA ILE A 49 51.81 57.10 -25.77
C ILE A 49 50.55 57.06 -26.64
N GLU A 50 50.68 57.37 -27.92
CA GLU A 50 49.59 57.32 -28.88
C GLU A 50 49.10 55.88 -29.10
N ALA A 51 50.02 54.92 -29.22
CA ALA A 51 49.69 53.50 -29.24
C ALA A 51 48.97 53.06 -27.96
N TYR A 52 49.47 53.47 -26.78
CA TYR A 52 48.84 53.15 -25.51
C TYR A 52 47.43 53.74 -25.38
N LEU A 53 47.21 54.98 -25.83
CA LEU A 53 45.89 55.63 -25.83
C LEU A 53 44.91 54.95 -26.81
N ALA A 54 45.38 54.54 -27.99
CA ALA A 54 44.58 53.78 -28.93
C ALA A 54 44.16 52.41 -28.36
N GLU A 55 45.05 51.77 -27.59
CA GLU A 55 44.73 50.52 -26.89
C GLU A 55 43.89 50.70 -25.63
N ASN A 56 43.99 51.84 -24.95
CA ASN A 56 43.26 52.14 -23.72
C ASN A 56 41.99 52.97 -24.00
N THR A 57 41.32 52.66 -25.10
CA THR A 57 40.02 53.25 -25.39
C THR A 57 38.92 52.52 -24.63
N ILE A 58 37.88 53.27 -24.27
CA ILE A 58 36.64 52.71 -23.68
C ILE A 58 36.06 51.65 -24.62
N ALA A 59 36.11 51.88 -25.94
CA ALA A 59 35.61 50.96 -26.95
C ALA A 59 36.30 49.59 -26.91
N LYS A 60 37.64 49.54 -26.75
CA LYS A 60 38.39 48.26 -26.68
C LYS A 60 38.06 47.49 -25.40
N HIS A 61 37.91 48.20 -24.27
CA HIS A 61 37.50 47.58 -23.01
C HIS A 61 36.05 47.07 -23.06
N GLU A 62 35.14 47.79 -23.70
CA GLU A 62 33.76 47.35 -23.92
C GLU A 62 33.71 46.06 -24.76
N THR A 63 34.52 45.97 -25.82
CA THR A 63 34.61 44.73 -26.63
C THR A 63 35.17 43.57 -25.80
N MET A 64 36.24 43.79 -25.03
CA MET A 64 36.78 42.75 -24.14
C MET A 64 35.76 42.28 -23.10
N LEU A 65 34.95 43.18 -22.55
CA LEU A 65 33.89 42.82 -21.61
C LEU A 65 32.77 42.03 -22.29
N GLN A 66 32.33 42.43 -23.48
CA GLN A 66 31.36 41.69 -24.28
C GLN A 66 31.85 40.28 -24.63
N ASP A 67 33.10 40.15 -25.08
CA ASP A 67 33.72 38.87 -25.40
C ASP A 67 33.83 37.94 -24.18
N ARG A 68 33.91 38.51 -22.97
CA ARG A 68 33.89 37.74 -21.72
C ARG A 68 32.49 37.45 -21.20
N LEU A 69 31.52 38.35 -21.41
CA LEU A 69 30.15 38.19 -20.94
C LEU A 69 29.36 37.20 -21.79
N LYS A 70 29.51 37.25 -23.12
CA LYS A 70 28.81 36.37 -24.05
C LYS A 70 28.96 34.86 -23.72
N PRO A 71 30.17 34.31 -23.52
CA PRO A 71 30.32 32.90 -23.16
C PRO A 71 29.79 32.57 -21.76
N ILE A 72 29.70 33.54 -20.84
CA ILE A 72 29.06 33.32 -19.53
C ILE A 72 27.56 33.17 -19.73
N ASP A 73 26.95 34.02 -20.54
CA ASP A 73 25.52 34.02 -20.82
C ASP A 73 25.10 32.72 -21.56
N ASP A 74 25.89 32.32 -22.55
CA ASP A 74 25.69 31.05 -23.28
C ASP A 74 25.77 29.85 -22.32
N ARG A 75 26.75 29.85 -21.39
CA ARG A 75 26.88 28.78 -20.39
C ARG A 75 25.72 28.77 -19.41
N LEU A 76 25.21 29.93 -19.02
CA LEU A 76 24.07 30.03 -18.12
C LEU A 76 22.81 29.47 -18.78
N SER A 77 22.53 29.88 -20.02
CA SER A 77 21.40 29.41 -20.81
C SER A 77 21.44 27.90 -21.06
N ASN A 78 22.62 27.38 -21.42
CA ASN A 78 22.84 25.94 -21.59
C ASN A 78 22.66 25.16 -20.28
N THR A 79 23.17 25.69 -19.17
CA THR A 79 23.03 25.07 -17.84
C THR A 79 21.57 25.03 -17.42
N GLN A 80 20.83 26.11 -17.63
CA GLN A 80 19.40 26.18 -17.32
C GLN A 80 18.61 25.15 -18.13
N THR A 81 18.90 25.05 -19.43
CA THR A 81 18.24 24.09 -20.32
C THR A 81 18.55 22.63 -19.93
N ASP A 82 19.81 22.32 -19.60
CA ASP A 82 20.21 20.97 -19.17
C ASP A 82 19.57 20.59 -17.82
N ILE A 83 19.54 21.52 -16.85
CA ILE A 83 18.91 21.27 -15.55
C ILE A 83 17.42 21.01 -15.71
N LEU A 84 16.70 21.86 -16.44
CA LEU A 84 15.26 21.68 -16.67
C LEU A 84 14.97 20.38 -17.42
N GLY A 85 15.74 20.08 -18.47
CA GLY A 85 15.62 18.82 -19.21
C GLY A 85 15.84 17.58 -18.34
N ARG A 86 16.83 17.61 -17.43
CA ARG A 86 17.10 16.52 -16.48
C ARG A 86 16.00 16.39 -15.43
N ILE A 87 15.42 17.50 -14.96
CA ILE A 87 14.29 17.49 -14.03
C ILE A 87 13.09 16.81 -14.71
N ASP A 88 12.76 17.20 -15.93
CA ASP A 88 11.63 16.61 -16.67
C ASP A 88 11.85 15.11 -16.94
N GLN A 89 13.05 14.73 -17.37
CA GLN A 89 13.43 13.34 -17.60
C GLN A 89 13.30 12.47 -16.35
N ARG A 90 13.50 13.02 -15.16
CA ARG A 90 13.38 12.28 -13.89
C ARG A 90 11.96 12.33 -13.32
N THR A 91 11.26 13.45 -13.47
CA THR A 91 9.95 13.67 -12.86
C THR A 91 8.86 12.87 -13.58
N ASN A 92 8.92 12.78 -14.91
CA ASN A 92 7.94 12.03 -15.70
C ASN A 92 7.88 10.53 -15.33
N PRO A 93 8.98 9.76 -15.30
CA PRO A 93 8.93 8.36 -14.92
C PRO A 93 8.54 8.17 -13.45
N LEU A 94 8.95 9.07 -12.55
CA LEU A 94 8.49 9.02 -11.15
C LEU A 94 6.97 9.15 -11.06
N ASN A 95 6.38 10.09 -11.81
CA ASN A 95 4.94 10.29 -11.82
C ASN A 95 4.19 9.08 -12.40
N ASN A 96 4.72 8.47 -13.46
CA ASN A 96 4.17 7.24 -14.04
C ASN A 96 4.24 6.06 -13.06
N ASN A 97 5.35 5.91 -12.35
CA ASN A 97 5.51 4.86 -11.33
C ASN A 97 4.57 5.08 -10.15
N LEU A 98 4.37 6.34 -9.72
CA LEU A 98 3.44 6.67 -8.65
C LEU A 98 2.00 6.31 -9.05
N ASN A 99 1.58 6.66 -10.27
CA ASN A 99 0.27 6.27 -10.80
C ASN A 99 0.11 4.75 -10.89
N ALA A 100 1.16 4.03 -11.33
CA ALA A 100 1.14 2.58 -11.39
C ALA A 100 1.01 1.95 -9.99
N LEU A 101 1.77 2.46 -9.02
CA LEU A 101 1.70 2.02 -7.63
C LEU A 101 0.33 2.31 -7.02
N GLN A 102 -0.25 3.48 -7.29
CA GLN A 102 -1.59 3.82 -6.83
C GLN A 102 -2.66 2.86 -7.38
N ASN A 103 -2.56 2.50 -8.66
CA ASN A 103 -3.45 1.51 -9.27
C ASN A 103 -3.27 0.11 -8.65
N GLN A 104 -2.03 -0.30 -8.36
CA GLN A 104 -1.77 -1.56 -7.67
C GLN A 104 -2.35 -1.58 -6.25
N VAL A 105 -2.22 -0.49 -5.50
CA VAL A 105 -2.82 -0.37 -4.16
C VAL A 105 -4.34 -0.50 -4.23
N LEU A 106 -4.99 0.19 -5.17
CA LEU A 106 -6.44 0.08 -5.38
C LEU A 106 -6.88 -1.34 -5.78
N ASP A 107 -6.06 -2.06 -6.54
CA ASP A 107 -6.36 -3.43 -6.92
C ASP A 107 -6.23 -4.39 -5.73
N VAL A 108 -5.17 -4.25 -4.94
CA VAL A 108 -4.96 -5.01 -3.70
C VAL A 108 -6.10 -4.76 -2.72
N ASP A 109 -6.55 -3.52 -2.55
CA ASP A 109 -7.67 -3.15 -1.69
C ASP A 109 -8.96 -3.91 -2.07
N LYS A 110 -9.30 -3.91 -3.37
CA LYS A 110 -10.43 -4.69 -3.89
C LYS A 110 -10.28 -6.20 -3.69
N HIS A 111 -9.05 -6.71 -3.71
CA HIS A 111 -8.79 -8.13 -3.46
C HIS A 111 -8.96 -8.48 -1.98
N VAL A 112 -8.52 -7.61 -1.07
CA VAL A 112 -8.71 -7.75 0.37
C VAL A 112 -10.19 -7.69 0.73
N ASP A 113 -10.95 -6.77 0.17
CA ASP A 113 -12.41 -6.68 0.39
C ASP A 113 -13.13 -7.96 -0.04
N ARG A 114 -12.81 -8.48 -1.23
CA ARG A 114 -13.37 -9.73 -1.75
C ARG A 114 -13.01 -10.92 -0.86
N LEU A 115 -11.76 -10.98 -0.40
CA LEU A 115 -11.32 -12.04 0.52
C LEU A 115 -12.07 -11.95 1.85
N SER A 116 -12.26 -10.75 2.40
CA SER A 116 -13.00 -10.55 3.65
C SER A 116 -14.45 -11.02 3.53
N GLN A 117 -15.12 -10.70 2.41
CA GLN A 117 -16.49 -11.16 2.15
C GLN A 117 -16.56 -12.70 2.03
N SER A 118 -15.60 -13.31 1.35
CA SER A 118 -15.52 -14.77 1.20
C SER A 118 -15.31 -15.48 2.55
N ILE A 119 -14.42 -14.94 3.39
CA ILE A 119 -14.18 -15.47 4.75
C ILE A 119 -15.44 -15.37 5.59
N GLN A 120 -16.15 -14.23 5.54
CA GLN A 120 -17.39 -14.04 6.30
C GLN A 120 -18.47 -15.04 5.87
N SER A 121 -18.68 -15.22 4.57
CA SER A 121 -19.62 -16.22 4.05
C SER A 121 -19.26 -17.63 4.51
N THR A 122 -17.98 -18.00 4.40
CA THR A 122 -17.48 -19.31 4.83
C THR A 122 -17.69 -19.53 6.32
N HIS A 123 -17.45 -18.51 7.14
CA HIS A 123 -17.67 -18.57 8.57
C HIS A 123 -19.15 -18.81 8.91
N ASP A 124 -20.06 -18.13 8.21
CA ASP A 124 -21.49 -18.29 8.40
C ASP A 124 -21.97 -19.69 7.97
N ASP A 125 -21.44 -20.21 6.86
CA ASP A 125 -21.70 -21.58 6.39
C ASP A 125 -21.20 -22.63 7.41
N VAL A 126 -19.97 -22.48 7.92
CA VAL A 126 -19.41 -23.39 8.95
C VAL A 126 -20.25 -23.37 10.23
N ARG A 127 -20.71 -22.18 10.65
CA ARG A 127 -21.60 -22.04 11.80
C ARG A 127 -22.93 -22.76 11.58
N ALA A 128 -23.51 -22.63 10.38
CA ALA A 128 -24.75 -23.33 10.02
C ALA A 128 -24.56 -24.86 9.99
N VAL A 129 -23.43 -25.35 9.47
CA VAL A 129 -23.10 -26.78 9.52
C VAL A 129 -22.97 -27.27 10.97
N GLY A 130 -22.31 -26.49 11.83
CA GLY A 130 -22.16 -26.83 13.25
C GLY A 130 -23.50 -26.96 13.98
N SER A 131 -24.47 -26.07 13.72
CA SER A 131 -25.79 -26.16 14.33
C SER A 131 -26.59 -27.37 13.82
N VAL A 132 -26.52 -27.66 12.51
CA VAL A 132 -27.15 -28.86 11.92
C VAL A 132 -26.55 -30.13 12.51
N GLN A 133 -25.23 -30.21 12.66
CA GLN A 133 -24.56 -31.38 13.23
C GLN A 133 -24.97 -31.62 14.69
N THR A 134 -25.02 -30.55 15.50
CA THR A 134 -25.45 -30.62 16.91
C THR A 134 -26.89 -31.13 17.00
N ARG A 135 -27.78 -30.59 16.16
CA ARG A 135 -29.17 -31.02 16.10
C ARG A 135 -29.31 -32.48 15.68
N LEU A 136 -28.58 -32.91 14.65
CA LEU A 136 -28.62 -34.29 14.17
C LEU A 136 -28.12 -35.27 15.24
N ALA A 137 -27.05 -34.91 15.96
CA ALA A 137 -26.54 -35.71 17.08
C ALA A 137 -27.58 -35.84 18.20
N ALA A 138 -28.24 -34.75 18.56
CA ALA A 138 -29.30 -34.74 19.57
C ALA A 138 -30.52 -35.58 19.15
N GLU A 139 -31.00 -35.42 17.91
CA GLU A 139 -32.11 -36.20 17.36
C GLU A 139 -31.77 -37.70 17.30
N THR A 140 -30.53 -38.03 16.95
CA THR A 140 -30.04 -39.41 16.93
C THR A 140 -30.04 -40.02 18.33
N LEU A 141 -29.50 -39.30 19.33
CA LEU A 141 -29.46 -39.75 20.71
C LEU A 141 -30.87 -40.04 21.27
N VAL A 142 -31.82 -39.14 21.04
CA VAL A 142 -33.23 -39.34 21.41
C VAL A 142 -33.78 -40.60 20.77
N ARG A 143 -33.63 -40.77 19.45
CA ARG A 143 -34.15 -41.94 18.73
C ARG A 143 -33.53 -43.24 19.21
N THR A 144 -32.22 -43.27 19.46
CA THR A 144 -31.55 -44.47 19.94
C THR A 144 -32.05 -44.88 21.33
N SER A 145 -32.23 -43.92 22.25
CA SER A 145 -32.76 -44.21 23.58
C SER A 145 -34.22 -44.64 23.54
N GLN A 146 -35.05 -44.03 22.69
CA GLN A 146 -36.45 -44.46 22.50
C GLN A 146 -36.55 -45.89 21.96
N LEU A 147 -35.71 -46.24 20.98
CA LEU A 147 -35.65 -47.59 20.41
C LEU A 147 -35.16 -48.62 21.44
N PHE A 148 -34.15 -48.25 22.23
CA PHE A 148 -33.66 -49.09 23.32
C PHE A 148 -34.78 -49.34 24.35
N ASN A 149 -35.48 -48.29 24.77
CA ASN A 149 -36.56 -48.37 25.74
C ASN A 149 -37.73 -49.22 25.24
N ALA A 150 -38.06 -49.15 23.95
CA ALA A 150 -39.05 -50.02 23.32
C ALA A 150 -38.66 -51.51 23.41
N GLY A 151 -37.37 -51.83 23.34
CA GLY A 151 -36.88 -53.18 23.57
C GLY A 151 -36.88 -53.64 25.03
N CYS A 152 -37.10 -52.72 25.99
CA CYS A 152 -37.11 -53.02 27.42
C CYS A 152 -38.51 -53.33 27.98
N GLY A 153 -39.57 -53.20 27.17
CA GLY A 153 -40.96 -53.39 27.61
C GLY A 153 -41.33 -52.43 28.74
N LEU A 154 -41.68 -52.95 29.91
CA LEU A 154 -42.05 -52.16 31.09
C LEU A 154 -40.85 -51.58 31.88
N GLY A 155 -39.61 -51.92 31.50
CA GLY A 155 -38.41 -51.40 32.17
C GLY A 155 -38.04 -52.10 33.49
N LEU A 156 -38.78 -53.15 33.88
CA LEU A 156 -38.60 -53.84 35.17
C LEU A 156 -37.37 -54.75 35.20
N SER A 157 -37.11 -55.48 34.11
CA SER A 157 -35.96 -56.39 33.99
C SER A 157 -34.71 -55.67 33.46
N ARG A 158 -34.92 -54.67 32.60
CA ARG A 158 -33.86 -53.83 32.02
C ARG A 158 -34.34 -52.38 32.08
N LYS A 159 -33.59 -51.55 32.82
CA LYS A 159 -33.93 -50.14 33.01
C LYS A 159 -33.89 -49.40 31.68
N PHE A 160 -34.81 -48.45 31.50
CA PHE A 160 -34.80 -47.48 30.42
C PHE A 160 -33.57 -46.59 30.47
N GLU A 161 -33.08 -46.24 29.29
CA GLU A 161 -32.21 -45.09 29.07
C GLU A 161 -33.01 -43.80 29.24
N ILE A 162 -32.34 -42.80 29.83
CA ILE A 162 -32.91 -41.47 30.00
C ILE A 162 -32.92 -40.79 28.64
N VAL A 163 -34.09 -40.33 28.19
CA VAL A 163 -34.22 -39.52 26.98
C VAL A 163 -33.93 -38.06 27.37
N PRO A 164 -32.97 -37.37 26.72
CA PRO A 164 -32.69 -35.97 27.05
C PRO A 164 -33.74 -35.02 26.44
N PHE A 165 -33.80 -33.80 26.97
CA PHE A 165 -34.51 -32.69 26.34
C PHE A 165 -33.67 -32.08 25.23
N VAL A 166 -34.27 -31.92 24.05
CA VAL A 166 -33.60 -31.35 22.88
C VAL A 166 -34.10 -29.93 22.68
N GLY A 167 -33.25 -28.98 23.04
CA GLY A 167 -33.43 -27.56 22.74
C GLY A 167 -32.94 -27.21 21.33
N HIS A 168 -32.92 -25.91 21.01
CA HIS A 168 -32.50 -25.45 19.69
C HIS A 168 -31.01 -25.75 19.40
N ASP A 169 -30.14 -25.54 20.39
CA ASP A 169 -28.69 -25.70 20.26
C ASP A 169 -28.06 -26.51 21.42
N ALA A 170 -28.88 -27.10 22.30
CA ALA A 170 -28.42 -27.77 23.51
C ALA A 170 -29.19 -29.06 23.79
N VAL A 171 -28.51 -29.98 24.47
CA VAL A 171 -29.07 -31.23 24.99
C VAL A 171 -29.02 -31.12 26.50
N ASP A 172 -30.18 -31.04 27.13
CA ASP A 172 -30.30 -30.97 28.58
C ASP A 172 -30.83 -32.28 29.14
N TRP A 173 -30.25 -32.72 30.24
CA TRP A 173 -30.70 -33.94 30.92
C TRP A 173 -31.83 -33.59 31.90
N PRO A 174 -32.85 -34.44 32.07
CA PRO A 174 -33.97 -34.13 32.97
C PRO A 174 -33.57 -33.83 34.43
N ASP A 175 -32.44 -34.36 34.89
CA ASP A 175 -31.91 -34.12 36.22
C ASP A 175 -31.49 -32.66 36.45
N THR A 176 -31.07 -31.93 35.41
CA THR A 176 -30.75 -30.49 35.49
C THR A 176 -31.96 -29.64 35.88
N PHE A 177 -33.16 -30.15 35.63
CA PHE A 177 -34.44 -29.55 36.02
C PHE A 177 -35.03 -30.15 37.31
N ASN A 178 -34.22 -30.88 38.09
CA ASN A 178 -34.65 -31.62 39.28
C ASN A 178 -35.77 -32.64 39.00
N LEU A 179 -35.82 -33.21 37.79
CA LEU A 179 -36.80 -34.23 37.45
C LEU A 179 -36.27 -35.65 37.77
N PRO A 180 -37.13 -36.54 38.27
CA PRO A 180 -36.73 -37.90 38.61
C PRO A 180 -36.49 -38.73 37.34
N PRO A 181 -35.38 -39.46 37.22
CA PRO A 181 -35.08 -40.21 36.01
C PRO A 181 -36.10 -41.34 35.77
N LEU A 182 -36.55 -41.46 34.53
CA LEU A 182 -37.62 -42.35 34.12
C LEU A 182 -37.07 -43.71 33.69
N HIS A 183 -36.55 -44.49 34.65
CA HIS A 183 -35.91 -45.78 34.39
C HIS A 183 -36.86 -46.95 34.15
N ASP A 184 -38.15 -46.81 34.47
CA ASP A 184 -39.14 -47.87 34.31
C ASP A 184 -40.56 -47.29 34.29
N VAL A 185 -41.55 -48.13 34.01
CA VAL A 185 -42.95 -47.72 33.98
C VAL A 185 -43.46 -47.23 35.36
N HIS A 186 -42.88 -47.71 36.46
CA HIS A 186 -43.28 -47.25 37.80
C HIS A 186 -42.81 -45.83 38.06
N ALA A 187 -41.59 -45.47 37.66
CA ALA A 187 -41.08 -44.11 37.74
C ALA A 187 -41.97 -43.14 36.96
N ILE A 188 -42.40 -43.53 35.75
CA ILE A 188 -43.32 -42.73 34.92
C ILE A 188 -44.69 -42.57 35.59
N ASN A 189 -45.27 -43.66 36.10
CA ASN A 189 -46.59 -43.60 36.76
C ASN A 189 -46.56 -42.81 38.08
N SER A 190 -45.41 -42.75 38.75
CA SER A 190 -45.23 -42.08 40.06
C SER A 190 -44.98 -40.58 39.96
N LEU A 191 -44.88 -40.03 38.74
CA LEU A 191 -44.74 -38.58 38.54
C LEU A 191 -45.95 -37.83 39.11
N ASN A 192 -45.68 -36.78 39.87
CA ASN A 192 -46.71 -35.82 40.25
C ASN A 192 -47.09 -34.94 39.04
N ASP A 193 -48.21 -34.20 39.15
CA ASP A 193 -48.74 -33.43 38.03
C ASP A 193 -47.77 -32.35 37.52
N HIS A 194 -46.98 -31.75 38.42
CA HIS A 194 -45.98 -30.75 38.07
C HIS A 194 -44.79 -31.37 37.31
N GLN A 195 -44.25 -32.49 37.79
CA GLN A 195 -43.16 -33.21 37.12
C GLN A 195 -43.61 -33.76 35.76
N LEU A 196 -44.84 -34.28 35.67
CA LEU A 196 -45.43 -34.75 34.42
C LEU A 196 -45.55 -33.61 33.42
N GLN A 197 -46.01 -32.43 33.86
CA GLN A 197 -46.09 -31.23 33.04
C GLN A 197 -44.72 -30.82 32.50
N LEU A 198 -43.70 -30.75 33.38
CA LEU A 198 -42.33 -30.39 32.99
C LEU A 198 -41.72 -31.37 31.99
N TYR A 199 -41.96 -32.68 32.14
CA TYR A 199 -41.53 -33.67 31.15
C TYR A 199 -42.21 -33.47 29.79
N LEU A 200 -43.51 -33.19 29.76
CA LEU A 200 -44.25 -32.96 28.52
C LEU A 200 -43.80 -31.68 27.83
N GLU A 201 -43.51 -30.62 28.59
CA GLU A 201 -42.96 -29.37 28.09
C GLU A 201 -41.54 -29.55 27.55
N GLY A 202 -40.65 -30.21 28.31
CA GLY A 202 -39.27 -30.47 27.91
C GLY A 202 -39.14 -31.32 26.64
N TYR A 203 -40.07 -32.24 26.40
CA TYR A 203 -40.15 -33.02 25.16
C TYR A 203 -41.02 -32.39 24.06
N ASN A 204 -41.60 -31.20 24.31
CA ASN A 204 -42.52 -30.52 23.40
C ASN A 204 -43.71 -31.40 22.94
N ILE A 205 -44.25 -32.18 23.87
CA ILE A 205 -45.40 -33.07 23.63
C ILE A 205 -46.68 -32.27 23.83
N LYS A 206 -47.56 -32.20 22.83
CA LYS A 206 -48.85 -31.51 22.93
C LYS A 206 -49.78 -32.18 23.95
N HIS A 207 -50.25 -31.43 24.95
CA HIS A 207 -50.97 -32.01 26.10
C HIS A 207 -52.06 -31.14 26.75
N GLU A 208 -52.39 -29.96 26.19
CA GLU A 208 -53.28 -28.97 26.81
C GLU A 208 -54.72 -29.45 27.05
N SER A 209 -55.20 -30.42 26.27
CA SER A 209 -56.58 -30.95 26.35
C SER A 209 -56.67 -32.35 26.97
N LEU A 210 -55.55 -32.90 27.47
CA LEU A 210 -55.49 -34.27 27.96
C LEU A 210 -55.66 -34.31 29.48
N ASP A 211 -56.43 -35.29 29.94
CA ASP A 211 -56.47 -35.68 31.34
C ASP A 211 -55.14 -36.34 31.75
N ARG A 212 -54.96 -36.59 33.05
CA ARG A 212 -53.71 -37.15 33.59
C ARG A 212 -53.35 -38.48 32.94
N ALA A 213 -54.33 -39.34 32.66
CA ALA A 213 -54.12 -40.62 32.01
C ALA A 213 -53.63 -40.45 30.56
N GLY A 214 -54.25 -39.55 29.79
CA GLY A 214 -53.81 -39.20 28.44
C GLY A 214 -52.41 -38.59 28.40
N LYS A 215 -52.08 -37.72 29.37
CA LYS A 215 -50.73 -37.14 29.55
C LYS A 215 -49.67 -38.21 29.80
N LEU A 216 -49.94 -39.14 30.73
CA LEU A 216 -49.02 -40.26 31.01
C LEU A 216 -48.85 -41.17 29.79
N HIS A 217 -49.93 -41.49 29.09
CA HIS A 217 -49.86 -42.32 27.89
C HIS A 217 -48.96 -41.68 26.83
N ARG A 218 -49.14 -40.38 26.56
CA ARG A 218 -48.28 -39.64 25.63
C ARG A 218 -46.81 -39.65 26.03
N LEU A 219 -46.52 -39.46 27.32
CA LEU A 219 -45.16 -39.51 27.85
C LEU A 219 -44.54 -40.91 27.69
N LYS A 220 -45.28 -41.98 28.02
CA LYS A 220 -44.84 -43.36 27.83
C LYS A 220 -44.52 -43.67 26.38
N THR A 221 -45.44 -43.31 25.46
CA THR A 221 -45.23 -43.48 24.02
C THR A 221 -43.99 -42.74 23.55
N TYR A 222 -43.77 -41.51 24.00
CA TYR A 222 -42.59 -40.72 23.63
C TYR A 222 -41.29 -41.35 24.14
N ILE A 223 -41.25 -41.86 25.37
CA ILE A 223 -40.04 -42.48 25.95
C ILE A 223 -39.72 -43.83 25.29
N GLY A 224 -40.71 -44.45 24.63
CA GLY A 224 -40.60 -45.79 24.05
C GLY A 224 -41.12 -46.89 24.95
N CYS A 225 -41.87 -46.59 26.02
CA CYS A 225 -42.53 -47.62 26.84
C CYS A 225 -43.76 -48.16 26.09
N LEU A 226 -43.64 -49.38 25.52
CA LEU A 226 -44.73 -50.08 24.84
C LEU A 226 -45.42 -51.04 25.83
N ASP A 227 -46.75 -51.02 25.86
CA ASP A 227 -47.54 -52.03 26.60
C ASP A 227 -47.43 -53.39 25.90
N ASP A 228 -47.40 -54.49 26.67
CA ASP A 228 -47.06 -55.89 26.29
C ASP A 228 -47.88 -56.52 25.12
N GLY A 229 -48.76 -55.79 24.44
CA GLY A 229 -49.64 -56.28 23.37
C GLY A 229 -49.21 -55.96 21.93
N SER A 230 -48.20 -55.12 21.69
CA SER A 230 -47.83 -54.68 20.34
C SER A 230 -46.38 -55.02 19.98
N VAL A 231 -46.12 -56.29 19.63
CA VAL A 231 -44.85 -56.70 19.02
C VAL A 231 -44.86 -56.26 17.55
N SER A 232 -44.39 -55.05 17.29
CA SER A 232 -44.09 -54.60 15.93
C SER A 232 -42.70 -55.10 15.54
N THR A 233 -42.58 -55.79 14.40
CA THR A 233 -41.32 -56.27 13.79
C THR A 233 -40.54 -55.15 13.06
N ILE A 234 -41.03 -53.92 13.13
CA ILE A 234 -40.45 -52.73 12.50
C ILE A 234 -39.18 -52.17 13.19
N PRO A 235 -38.94 -52.29 14.52
CA PRO A 235 -37.84 -51.58 15.17
C PRO A 235 -36.47 -52.15 14.77
N THR A 236 -36.33 -53.46 14.52
CA THR A 236 -35.02 -54.07 14.23
C THR A 236 -34.43 -53.60 12.90
N VAL A 237 -35.26 -53.46 11.86
CA VAL A 237 -34.82 -52.97 10.54
C VAL A 237 -34.51 -51.47 10.60
N MET A 238 -35.31 -50.70 11.34
CA MET A 238 -35.06 -49.27 11.56
C MET A 238 -33.80 -49.02 12.40
N ILE A 239 -33.51 -49.87 13.39
CA ILE A 239 -32.27 -49.81 14.19
C ILE A 239 -31.04 -50.04 13.31
N MET A 240 -31.06 -51.05 12.44
CA MET A 240 -29.95 -51.32 11.52
C MET A 240 -29.76 -50.16 10.52
N LEU A 241 -30.86 -49.58 10.02
CA LEU A 241 -30.81 -48.46 9.10
C LEU A 241 -30.30 -47.17 9.78
N LEU A 242 -30.75 -46.87 11.00
CA LEU A 242 -30.30 -45.71 11.75
C LEU A 242 -28.81 -45.83 12.11
N LEU A 243 -28.35 -47.00 12.58
CA LEU A 243 -26.93 -47.22 12.85
C LEU A 243 -26.08 -47.09 11.59
N ALA A 244 -26.55 -47.63 10.45
CA ALA A 244 -25.86 -47.49 9.17
C ALA A 244 -25.77 -46.02 8.72
N VAL A 245 -26.85 -45.25 8.83
CA VAL A 245 -26.86 -43.82 8.48
C VAL A 245 -25.98 -43.01 9.43
N THR A 246 -26.00 -43.32 10.73
CA THR A 246 -25.19 -42.62 11.74
C THR A 246 -23.69 -42.87 11.51
N LEU A 247 -23.31 -44.11 11.17
CA LEU A 247 -21.94 -44.46 10.81
C LEU A 247 -21.49 -43.77 9.52
N LEU A 248 -22.37 -43.67 8.51
CA LEU A 248 -22.07 -43.00 7.24
C LEU A 248 -21.87 -41.48 7.40
N VAL A 249 -22.59 -40.86 8.35
CA VAL A 249 -22.48 -39.42 8.63
C VAL A 249 -21.29 -39.10 9.52
N LEU A 250 -20.96 -39.94 10.51
CA LEU A 250 -19.83 -39.70 11.43
C LEU A 250 -18.47 -40.06 10.81
N PHE A 251 -18.43 -40.97 9.84
CA PHE A 251 -17.19 -41.45 9.23
C PHE A 251 -17.28 -41.49 7.69
N PRO A 252 -17.42 -40.34 7.00
CA PRO A 252 -17.50 -40.32 5.54
C PRO A 252 -16.25 -40.88 4.86
N ASP A 253 -15.07 -40.78 5.51
CA ASP A 253 -13.79 -41.24 4.97
C ASP A 253 -13.52 -42.74 5.13
N MET A 254 -14.35 -43.48 5.89
CA MET A 254 -14.18 -44.93 6.11
C MET A 254 -14.88 -45.80 5.04
N VAL A 255 -15.58 -45.20 4.07
CA VAL A 255 -16.40 -45.92 3.08
C VAL A 255 -15.65 -46.16 1.75
N PHE A 256 -14.45 -45.60 1.57
CA PHE A 256 -13.61 -45.82 0.38
C PHE A 256 -12.32 -46.58 0.73
N PHE A 257 -12.41 -47.86 1.05
CA PHE A 257 -11.30 -48.83 0.94
C PHE A 257 -11.83 -50.23 0.62
#